data_AF-A0A3N6PEE3-F1
#
_entry.id   AF-A0A3N6PEE3-F1
#
_cell.length_a   1.000
_cell.length_b   1.000
_cell.length_c   1.000
_cell.angle_alpha   90.00
_cell.angle_beta   90.00
_cell.angle_gamma   90.00
#
_symmetry.space_group_name_H-M   'P 1'
#
loop_
_entity.id
_entity.type
_entity.pdbx_description
1 polymer ?
#
loop_
_entity_poly.entity_id
_entity_poly.type
_entity_poly.pdbx_seq_one_letter_code
_entity_poly.pdbx_strand_id
1 'polypeptide(L)' 'MEPRSVDPTDERVLERNYDYAQKNVRLLSMWYECETERMIELLAKHGIELSRNDWRRFGPYYRTIRRQSYQYTE' A
#
# COMPACT_ATOMS: atom_id res chain seq x y z
N MET A 1 6.74 -16.33 25.38
CA MET A 1 6.53 -15.07 24.64
C MET A 1 5.29 -15.26 23.82
N GLU A 2 4.19 -14.59 24.16
CA GLU A 2 3.06 -14.55 23.23
C GLU A 2 3.48 -13.76 21.99
N PRO A 3 3.17 -14.23 20.78
CA PRO A 3 3.42 -13.45 19.58
C PRO A 3 2.58 -12.18 19.68
N ARG A 4 3.24 -11.03 19.62
CA ARG A 4 2.52 -9.75 19.54
C ARG A 4 1.65 -9.80 18.29
N SER A 5 0.35 -9.58 18.46
CA SER A 5 -0.54 -9.36 17.32
C SER A 5 -0.07 -8.10 16.61
N VAL A 6 0.44 -8.25 15.40
CA VAL A 6 0.89 -7.15 14.54
C VAL A 6 -0.19 -6.92 13.51
N ASP A 7 -0.72 -5.70 13.45
CA ASP A 7 -1.67 -5.32 12.40
C ASP A 7 -0.93 -5.35 11.04
N PRO A 8 -1.34 -6.21 10.10
CA PRO A 8 -0.68 -6.30 8.80
C PRO A 8 -0.87 -5.04 7.95
N THR A 9 -1.84 -4.18 8.30
CA THR A 9 -2.11 -2.91 7.61
C THR A 9 -1.44 -1.70 8.24
N ASP A 10 -0.71 -1.88 9.35
CA ASP A 10 0.16 -0.84 9.90
C ASP A 10 1.17 -0.38 8.85
N GLU A 11 1.39 0.94 8.76
CA GLU A 11 2.26 1.57 7.76
C GLU A 11 3.62 0.89 7.63
N ARG A 12 4.29 0.62 8.76
CA ARG A 12 5.66 0.06 8.76
C ARG A 12 5.66 -1.40 8.34
N VAL A 13 4.62 -2.14 8.69
CA VAL A 13 4.45 -3.54 8.31
C VAL A 13 4.16 -3.65 6.83
N LEU A 14 3.26 -2.79 6.35
CA LEU A 14 2.84 -2.74 4.96
C LEU A 14 3.99 -2.32 4.04
N GLU A 15 4.75 -1.28 4.40
CA GLU A 15 5.93 -0.85 3.63
C GLU A 15 6.98 -1.97 3.54
N ARG A 16 7.27 -2.61 4.68
CA ARG A 16 8.21 -3.73 4.73
C ARG A 16 7.74 -4.94 3.91
N ASN A 17 6.46 -5.24 3.95
CA ASN A 17 5.89 -6.32 3.14
C ASN A 17 5.88 -5.97 1.65
N TYR A 18 5.70 -4.69 1.29
CA TYR A 18 5.86 -4.23 -0.08
C TYR A 18 7.31 -4.39 -0.56
N ASP A 19 8.30 -4.08 0.28
CA ASP A 19 9.72 -4.36 0.00
C ASP A 19 9.98 -5.86 -0.18
N TYR A 20 9.42 -6.71 0.69
CA TYR A 20 9.53 -8.17 0.55
C TYR A 20 8.85 -8.70 -0.72
N ALA A 21 7.76 -8.07 -1.15
CA ALA A 21 7.14 -8.32 -2.45
C ALA A 21 7.93 -7.70 -3.62
N GLN A 22 9.18 -7.29 -3.41
CA GLN A 22 10.05 -6.64 -4.40
C GLN A 22 9.43 -5.39 -5.02
N LYS A 23 8.67 -4.65 -4.22
CA LYS A 23 7.87 -3.49 -4.61
C LYS A 23 6.96 -3.76 -5.82
N ASN A 24 6.24 -4.90 -5.77
CA ASN A 24 5.23 -5.30 -6.74
C ASN A 24 3.86 -5.41 -6.08
N VAL A 25 2.97 -4.48 -6.42
CA VAL A 25 1.65 -4.35 -5.79
C VAL A 25 0.74 -5.55 -6.04
N ARG A 26 0.90 -6.26 -7.16
CA ARG A 26 0.10 -7.45 -7.47
C ARG A 26 0.52 -8.63 -6.59
N LEU A 27 1.82 -8.79 -6.38
CA LEU A 27 2.32 -9.83 -5.49
C LEU A 27 1.90 -9.53 -4.04
N LEU A 28 2.03 -8.28 -3.62
CA LEU A 28 1.58 -7.85 -2.30
C LEU A 28 0.07 -8.07 -2.10
N SER A 29 -0.75 -7.72 -3.10
CA SER A 29 -2.21 -7.91 -3.00
C SER A 29 -2.59 -9.40 -2.93
N MET A 30 -1.85 -10.29 -3.60
CA MET A 30 -2.02 -11.73 -3.44
C MET A 30 -1.70 -12.20 -2.02
N TRP A 31 -0.64 -11.72 -1.39
CA TRP A 31 -0.27 -12.10 -0.01
C TRP A 31 -1.31 -11.66 1.02
N TYR A 32 -1.96 -10.53 0.75
CA TYR A 32 -3.01 -9.96 1.60
C TYR A 32 -4.42 -10.42 1.21
N GLU A 33 -4.52 -11.32 0.23
CA GLU A 33 -5.79 -11.86 -0.31
C GLU A 33 -6.81 -10.76 -0.65
N CYS A 34 -6.33 -9.68 -1.28
CA CYS A 34 -7.15 -8.53 -1.64
C CYS A 34 -6.95 -8.09 -3.10
N GLU A 35 -7.90 -7.30 -3.59
CA GLU A 35 -7.81 -6.70 -4.92
C GLU A 35 -6.64 -5.72 -5.02
N THR A 36 -5.97 -5.70 -6.17
CA THR A 36 -4.83 -4.79 -6.41
C THR A 36 -5.21 -3.32 -6.20
N GLU A 37 -6.44 -2.93 -6.57
CA GLU A 37 -6.93 -1.56 -6.35
C GLU A 37 -6.97 -1.21 -4.86
N ARG A 38 -7.49 -2.11 -4.01
CA ARG A 38 -7.50 -1.90 -2.56
C ARG A 38 -6.11 -1.81 -1.96
N MET A 39 -5.16 -2.61 -2.47
CA MET A 39 -3.77 -2.50 -2.04
C MET A 39 -3.16 -1.13 -2.41
N ILE A 40 -3.46 -0.61 -3.61
CA ILE A 40 -3.01 0.73 -4.02
C ILE A 40 -3.62 1.81 -3.13
N GLU A 41 -4.91 1.71 -2.81
CA GLU A 41 -5.59 2.63 -1.90
C GLU A 41 -4.92 2.63 -0.52
N LEU A 42 -4.59 1.45 0.00
CA LEU A 42 -3.93 1.31 1.28
C LEU A 42 -2.53 1.93 1.28
N LEU A 43 -1.71 1.63 0.26
CA LEU A 43 -0.39 2.25 0.08
C LEU A 43 -0.51 3.79 -0.04
N ALA A 44 -1.51 4.29 -0.76
CA ALA A 44 -1.75 5.73 -0.91
C ALA A 44 -2.15 6.40 0.40
N LYS A 45 -3.05 5.76 1.17
CA LYS A 45 -3.52 6.24 2.48
C LYS A 45 -2.38 6.37 3.48
N HIS A 46 -1.44 5.42 3.47
CA HIS A 46 -0.25 5.44 4.31
C HIS A 46 0.93 6.24 3.72
N GLY A 47 0.75 6.85 2.54
CA GLY A 47 1.80 7.66 1.90
C GLY A 47 3.01 6.86 1.40
N ILE A 48 2.91 5.52 1.34
CA ILE A 48 3.97 4.63 0.87
C ILE A 48 4.17 4.83 -0.63
N GLU A 49 5.40 5.15 -1.05
CA GLU A 49 5.70 5.43 -2.44
C GLU A 49 5.70 4.17 -3.30
N LEU A 50 4.99 4.22 -4.44
CA LEU A 50 5.03 3.15 -5.42
C LEU A 50 6.41 3.02 -6.06
N SER A 51 6.79 1.80 -6.44
CA SER A 51 7.95 1.59 -7.32
C SER A 51 7.75 2.27 -8.67
N ARG A 52 8.82 2.49 -9.43
CA ARG A 52 8.74 3.06 -10.79
C ARG A 52 7.82 2.25 -11.71
N ASN A 53 7.82 0.92 -11.57
CA ASN A 53 6.99 0.04 -12.40
C ASN A 53 5.52 0.14 -12.03
N ASP A 54 5.20 0.12 -10.74
CA ASP A 54 3.83 0.29 -10.27
C ASP A 54 3.33 1.71 -10.54
N TRP A 55 4.19 2.72 -10.42
CA TRP A 55 3.88 4.10 -10.81
C TRP A 55 3.42 4.22 -12.26
N ARG A 56 4.09 3.55 -13.19
CA ARG A 56 3.72 3.59 -14.61
C ARG A 56 2.32 3.03 -14.86
N ARG A 57 1.87 2.07 -14.06
CA ARG A 57 0.58 1.41 -14.23
C ARG A 57 -0.54 2.06 -13.43
N PHE A 58 -0.26 2.45 -12.19
CA PHE A 58 -1.26 2.83 -11.19
C PHE A 58 -1.11 4.25 -10.67
N GLY A 59 -0.07 4.96 -11.11
CA GLY A 59 0.27 6.30 -10.66
C GLY A 59 -0.87 7.31 -10.67
N PRO A 60 -1.64 7.44 -11.78
CA PRO A 60 -2.77 8.36 -11.82
C PRO A 60 -3.81 8.07 -10.74
N TYR A 61 -4.17 6.80 -10.55
CA TYR A 61 -5.13 6.38 -9.53
C TYR A 61 -4.59 6.62 -8.11
N TYR A 62 -3.33 6.22 -7.84
CA TYR A 62 -2.65 6.48 -6.58
C TYR A 62 -2.64 7.98 -6.20
N ARG A 63 -2.37 8.89 -7.14
CA ARG A 63 -2.42 10.34 -6.87
C ARG A 63 -3.80 10.81 -6.49
N THR A 64 -4.83 10.33 -7.18
CA THR A 64 -6.22 10.70 -6.89
C THR A 64 -6.59 10.33 -5.46
N ILE A 65 -6.29 9.08 -5.06
CA ILE A 65 -6.55 8.62 -3.69
C ILE A 65 -5.76 9.45 -2.68
N ARG A 66 -4.44 9.61 -2.89
CA ARG A 66 -3.58 10.34 -1.95
C ARG A 66 -4.04 11.80 -1.77
N ARG A 67 -4.52 12.46 -2.83
CA ARG A 67 -5.10 13.82 -2.74
C ARG A 67 -6.39 13.86 -1.93
N GLN A 68 -7.27 12.87 -2.10
CA GLN A 68 -8.49 12.76 -1.30
C GLN A 68 -8.14 12.54 0.18
N SER A 69 -7.17 11.69 0.48
CA SER A 69 -6.74 11.43 1.86
C SER A 69 -6.29 12.71 2.57
N TYR A 70 -5.56 13.59 1.88
CA TYR A 70 -5.14 14.87 2.45
C TYR A 70 -6.30 15.87 2.67
N GLN A 71 -7.34 15.84 1.85
CA GLN A 71 -8.49 16.75 1.96
C GLN A 71 -9.42 16.45 3.15
N TYR A 72 -9.34 15.26 3.75
CA TYR A 72 -10.14 14.89 4.93
C TYR A 72 -9.39 15.08 6.27
N THR A 73 -8.21 15.72 6.24
CA THR A 73 -7.39 15.97 7.45
C THR A 73 -7.39 17.45 7.87
N GLU A 74 -8.32 18.26 7.36
CA GLU A 74 -8.56 19.66 7.77
C GLU A 74 -9.79 19.79 8.67
#